data_AF-A0A523AY31-F1
#
_entry.id   AF-A0A523AY31-F1
#
_cell.length_a   1.000
_cell.length_b   1.000
_cell.length_c   1.000
_cell.angle_alpha   90.00
_cell.angle_beta   90.00
_cell.angle_gamma   90.00
#
_symmetry.space_group_name_H-M   'P 1'
#
loop_
_entity.id
_entity.type
_entity.pdbx_description
1 polymer ?
#
loop_
_entity_poly.entity_id
_entity_poly.type
_entity_poly.pdbx_seq_one_letter_code
_entity_poly.pdbx_strand_id
1 'polypeptide(L)'
;MLLFYDIKPEEDRHGARIRLVRLLRKKGGIPIQRSTWLLPALDEELMHLLEEIREKGGVIFLSEWKPIPLREIKKSGPIRVGVVIQGTRTIEEGIAERILRLLEGWGIKTEIKISGTMGRMAALSQGWEGDGKEFSLPSQALEELSKKNPDFLLLLTGCKSLENG
;
A
#
# COMPACT_ATOMS: atom_id res chain seq x y z
N MET A 1 -3.06 -6.38 22.29
CA MET A 1 -1.64 -6.57 22.65
C MET A 1 -1.03 -7.70 21.84
N LEU A 2 0.18 -7.53 21.33
CA LEU A 2 0.90 -8.52 20.57
C LEU A 2 1.93 -9.20 21.48
N LEU A 3 1.88 -10.53 21.56
CA LEU A 3 2.81 -11.37 22.31
C LEU A 3 3.66 -12.16 21.32
N PHE A 4 4.97 -12.12 21.51
CA PHE A 4 5.92 -13.04 20.89
C PHE A 4 6.57 -13.88 21.96
N TYR A 5 6.77 -15.16 21.67
CA TYR A 5 7.55 -16.03 22.54
C TYR A 5 8.56 -16.86 21.74
N ASP A 6 9.69 -17.15 22.34
CA ASP A 6 10.58 -18.20 21.91
C ASP A 6 10.94 -19.05 23.11
N ILE A 7 10.65 -20.35 23.02
CA ILE A 7 10.88 -21.32 24.09
C ILE A 7 11.65 -22.44 23.44
N LYS A 8 12.93 -22.59 23.77
CA LYS A 8 13.74 -23.63 23.14
C LYS A 8 13.27 -25.02 23.59
N PRO A 9 13.35 -26.06 22.75
CA PRO A 9 12.94 -27.41 23.13
C PRO A 9 13.62 -27.92 24.42
N GLU A 10 14.87 -27.53 24.65
CA GLU A 10 15.66 -27.90 25.84
C GLU A 10 15.11 -27.27 27.13
N GLU A 11 14.45 -26.10 27.00
CA GLU A 11 13.86 -25.30 28.07
C GLU A 11 12.37 -25.67 28.31
N ASP A 12 11.72 -26.34 27.34
CA ASP A 12 10.30 -26.75 27.39
C ASP A 12 10.06 -28.09 28.10
N ARG A 13 10.91 -28.48 29.06
CA ARG A 13 10.82 -29.78 29.78
C ARG A 13 9.49 -30.00 30.52
N HIS A 14 8.76 -28.94 30.82
CA HIS A 14 7.51 -28.95 31.57
C HIS A 14 6.28 -28.67 30.70
N GLY A 15 6.42 -28.65 29.36
CA GLY A 15 5.34 -28.35 28.43
C GLY A 15 4.76 -26.95 28.59
N ALA A 16 5.61 -25.98 28.95
CA ALA A 16 5.25 -24.58 29.13
C ALA A 16 4.67 -23.98 27.84
N ARG A 17 5.19 -24.38 26.67
CA ARG A 17 4.64 -23.97 25.38
C ARG A 17 3.19 -24.41 25.21
N ILE A 18 2.87 -25.66 25.56
CA ILE A 18 1.51 -26.21 25.43
C ILE A 18 0.56 -25.49 26.40
N ARG A 19 1.00 -25.29 27.65
CA ARG A 19 0.24 -24.53 28.66
C ARG A 19 -0.04 -23.11 28.19
N LEU A 20 0.97 -22.42 27.66
CA LEU A 20 0.83 -21.08 27.13
C LEU A 20 -0.16 -21.04 25.97
N VAL A 21 0.00 -21.89 24.95
CA VAL A 21 -0.93 -21.93 23.80
C VAL A 21 -2.37 -22.21 24.23
N ARG A 22 -2.59 -23.11 25.19
CA ARG A 22 -3.92 -23.40 25.72
C ARG A 22 -4.51 -22.19 26.45
N LEU A 23 -3.72 -21.52 27.28
CA LEU A 23 -4.15 -20.34 28.01
C LEU A 23 -4.48 -19.19 27.04
N LEU A 24 -3.61 -18.93 26.06
CA LEU A 24 -3.84 -17.90 25.03
C LEU A 24 -5.15 -18.15 24.29
N ARG A 25 -5.44 -19.39 23.89
CA ARG A 25 -6.73 -19.74 23.25
C ARG A 25 -7.92 -19.51 24.19
N LYS A 26 -7.81 -19.94 25.46
CA LYS A 26 -8.86 -19.74 26.48
C LYS A 26 -9.17 -18.26 26.69
N LYS A 27 -8.18 -17.38 26.56
CA LYS A 27 -8.30 -15.91 26.72
C LYS A 27 -8.70 -15.19 25.42
N GLY A 28 -9.10 -15.93 24.38
CA GLY A 28 -9.52 -15.34 23.09
C GLY A 28 -8.35 -14.80 22.25
N GLY A 29 -7.13 -15.28 22.50
CA GLY A 29 -5.96 -14.94 21.70
C GLY A 29 -6.09 -15.43 20.27
N ILE A 30 -5.76 -14.57 19.32
CA ILE A 30 -5.77 -14.85 17.89
C ILE A 30 -4.33 -15.19 17.46
N PRO A 31 -4.06 -16.40 16.94
CA PRO A 31 -2.75 -16.73 16.41
C PRO A 31 -2.52 -15.97 15.10
N ILE A 32 -1.43 -15.21 15.03
CA ILE A 32 -1.04 -14.48 13.80
C ILE A 32 -0.05 -15.32 12.99
N GLN A 33 0.95 -15.89 13.66
CA GLN A 33 1.92 -16.83 13.11
C GLN A 33 2.48 -17.71 14.23
N ARG A 34 3.44 -18.60 13.91
CA ARG A 34 4.09 -19.44 14.93
C ARG A 34 4.68 -18.55 16.02
N SER A 35 4.30 -18.84 17.26
CA SER A 35 4.74 -18.14 18.46
C SER A 35 4.42 -16.64 18.55
N THR A 36 3.46 -16.17 17.74
CA THR A 36 3.01 -14.77 17.76
C THR A 36 1.50 -14.71 17.88
N TRP A 37 1.01 -14.00 18.90
CA TRP A 37 -0.39 -13.98 19.28
C TRP A 37 -0.88 -12.55 19.50
N LEU A 38 -2.06 -12.25 19.00
CA LEU A 38 -2.80 -11.04 19.34
C LEU A 38 -3.77 -11.36 20.47
N LEU A 39 -3.68 -10.62 21.57
CA LEU A 39 -4.46 -10.78 22.79
C LEU A 39 -5.32 -9.55 23.06
N PRO A 40 -6.55 -9.71 23.57
CA PRO A 40 -7.38 -8.59 24.02
C PRO A 40 -6.75 -7.82 25.18
N ALA A 41 -6.26 -8.54 26.20
CA ALA A 41 -5.65 -8.00 27.41
C ALA A 41 -4.64 -9.00 28.00
N LEU A 42 -3.80 -8.52 28.92
CA LEU A 42 -3.03 -9.37 29.83
C LEU A 42 -3.75 -9.38 31.18
N ASP A 43 -3.89 -10.56 31.77
CA ASP A 43 -4.38 -10.73 33.13
C ASP A 43 -3.32 -11.41 34.00
N GLU A 44 -3.58 -11.47 35.32
CA GLU A 44 -2.62 -12.01 36.30
C GLU A 44 -2.25 -13.47 36.00
N GLU A 45 -3.23 -14.31 35.62
CA GLU A 45 -3.01 -15.72 35.29
C GLU A 45 -2.01 -15.88 34.11
N LEU A 46 -2.18 -15.08 33.05
CA LEU A 46 -1.26 -15.08 31.92
C LEU A 46 0.11 -14.50 32.31
N MET A 47 0.13 -13.41 33.06
CA MET A 47 1.39 -12.78 33.50
C MET A 47 2.26 -13.74 34.31
N HIS A 48 1.67 -14.47 35.26
CA HIS A 48 2.41 -15.47 36.03
C HIS A 48 3.02 -16.56 35.16
N LEU A 49 2.29 -17.04 34.14
CA LEU A 49 2.84 -18.05 33.22
C LEU A 49 3.96 -17.48 32.34
N LEU A 50 3.85 -16.23 31.90
CA LEU A 50 4.91 -15.57 31.11
C LEU A 50 6.18 -15.36 31.94
N GLU A 51 6.03 -15.00 33.22
CA GLU A 51 7.17 -14.89 34.15
C GLU A 51 7.83 -16.24 34.40
N GLU A 52 7.06 -17.30 34.62
CA GLU A 52 7.57 -18.68 34.75
C GLU A 52 8.40 -19.08 33.52
N ILE A 53 7.94 -18.74 32.31
CA ILE A 53 8.64 -19.03 31.07
C ILE A 53 9.95 -18.22 30.98
N ARG A 54 9.90 -16.93 31.34
CA ARG A 54 11.08 -16.04 31.34
C ARG A 54 12.15 -16.53 32.31
N GLU A 55 11.77 -16.96 33.52
CA GLU A 55 12.69 -17.50 34.53
C GLU A 55 13.37 -18.79 34.06
N LYS A 56 12.70 -19.57 33.21
CA LYS A 56 13.23 -20.81 32.63
C LYS A 56 14.08 -20.59 31.37
N GLY A 57 14.39 -19.34 31.02
CA GLY A 57 15.23 -18.99 29.87
C GLY A 57 14.47 -18.67 28.58
N GLY A 58 13.14 -18.82 28.60
CA GLY A 58 12.30 -18.45 27.46
C GLY A 58 12.31 -16.95 27.20
N VAL A 59 12.25 -16.56 25.94
CA VAL A 59 12.22 -15.16 25.52
C VAL A 59 10.77 -14.76 25.29
N ILE A 60 10.31 -13.69 25.93
CA ILE A 60 8.95 -13.14 25.77
C ILE A 60 9.05 -11.67 25.39
N PHE A 61 8.37 -11.26 24.32
CA PHE A 61 8.18 -9.86 23.97
C PHE A 61 6.70 -9.52 23.99
N LEU A 62 6.37 -8.39 24.62
CA LEU A 62 5.05 -7.80 24.63
C LEU A 62 5.11 -6.45 23.93
N SER A 63 4.17 -6.23 23.03
CA SER A 63 4.02 -4.96 22.31
C SER A 63 2.56 -4.54 22.29
N GLU A 64 2.30 -3.25 22.50
CA GLU A 64 0.96 -2.72 22.34
C GLU A 64 0.59 -2.74 20.85
N TRP A 65 -0.48 -3.45 20.50
CA TRP A 65 -1.02 -3.39 19.13
C TRP A 65 -2.00 -2.21 19.08
N LYS A 66 -1.66 -1.18 18.30
CA LYS A 66 -2.59 -0.09 17.93
C LYS A 66 -2.96 -0.23 16.46
N PRO A 67 -4.15 -0.77 16.13
CA PRO A 67 -4.54 -0.88 14.74
C PRO A 67 -4.77 0.53 14.20
N ILE A 68 -4.21 0.83 13.03
CA ILE A 68 -4.49 2.09 12.33
C ILE A 68 -5.70 1.84 11.42
N PRO A 69 -6.83 2.51 11.63
CA PRO A 69 -7.96 2.43 10.72
C PRO A 69 -7.56 2.79 9.29
N LEU A 70 -8.03 2.03 8.31
CA LEU A 70 -7.71 2.30 6.89
C LEU A 70 -8.07 3.73 6.45
N ARG A 71 -9.08 4.34 7.08
CA ARG A 71 -9.47 5.74 6.87
C ARG A 71 -8.44 6.77 7.36
N GLU A 72 -7.58 6.40 8.32
CA GLU A 72 -6.49 7.25 8.82
C GLU A 72 -5.24 7.10 7.96
N ILE A 73 -5.14 5.98 7.22
CA ILE A 73 -4.14 5.76 6.16
C ILE A 73 -4.60 6.45 4.86
N LYS A 74 -5.91 6.48 4.58
CA LYS A 74 -6.48 7.31 3.52
C LYS A 74 -6.29 8.78 3.90
N LYS A 75 -5.31 9.44 3.29
CA LYS A 75 -5.21 10.91 3.30
C LYS A 75 -6.61 11.51 3.06
N SER A 76 -7.08 12.34 3.99
CA SER A 76 -8.29 13.13 3.82
C SER A 76 -8.10 14.07 2.63
N GLY A 77 -8.57 13.65 1.47
CA GLY A 77 -8.48 14.38 0.21
C GLY A 77 -8.79 13.46 -0.98
N PRO A 78 -9.21 13.99 -2.13
CA PRO A 78 -9.32 13.17 -3.32
C PRO A 78 -7.94 12.58 -3.64
N ILE A 79 -7.90 11.29 -3.99
CA ILE A 79 -6.68 10.65 -4.51
C ILE A 79 -6.18 11.51 -5.66
N ARG A 80 -4.89 11.89 -5.65
CA ARG A 80 -4.30 12.71 -6.71
C ARG A 80 -3.49 11.84 -7.64
N VAL A 81 -3.82 11.86 -8.92
CA VAL A 81 -3.09 11.10 -9.95
C VAL A 81 -2.53 12.07 -10.99
N GLY A 82 -1.21 12.05 -11.18
CA GLY A 82 -0.58 12.69 -12.32
C GLY A 82 -0.64 11.77 -13.52
N VAL A 83 -1.14 12.24 -14.66
CA VAL A 83 -1.30 11.45 -15.90
C VAL A 83 -0.45 12.07 -16.99
N VAL A 84 0.53 11.33 -17.50
CA VAL A 84 1.29 11.69 -18.69
C VAL A 84 0.75 10.91 -19.88
N ILE A 85 0.31 11.62 -20.91
CA ILE A 85 -0.15 11.03 -22.17
C ILE A 85 0.96 11.18 -23.20
N GLN A 86 1.32 10.07 -23.83
CA GLN A 86 2.37 10.03 -24.86
C GLN A 86 1.88 9.32 -26.12
N GLY A 87 2.17 9.95 -27.25
CA GLY A 87 1.82 9.43 -28.59
C GLY A 87 0.42 9.84 -29.02
N THR A 88 0.14 9.72 -30.31
CA THR A 88 -1.14 10.12 -30.90
C THR A 88 -2.23 9.08 -30.62
N ARG A 89 -1.84 7.80 -30.69
CA ARG A 89 -2.75 6.66 -30.62
C ARG A 89 -3.64 6.64 -29.38
N THR A 90 -3.08 6.92 -28.21
CA THR A 90 -3.83 6.96 -26.94
C THR A 90 -4.90 8.05 -26.92
N ILE A 91 -4.73 9.11 -27.71
CA ILE A 91 -5.70 10.19 -27.87
C ILE A 91 -6.69 9.85 -28.99
N GLU A 92 -6.17 9.51 -30.18
CA GLU A 92 -6.97 9.21 -31.38
C GLU A 92 -7.93 8.03 -31.19
N GLU A 93 -7.51 6.99 -30.47
CA GLU A 93 -8.36 5.82 -30.16
C GLU A 93 -9.28 6.05 -28.94
N GLY A 94 -9.30 7.24 -28.32
CA GLY A 94 -10.14 7.57 -27.18
C GLY A 94 -9.78 6.86 -25.86
N ILE A 95 -8.64 6.17 -25.82
CA ILE A 95 -8.17 5.43 -24.63
C ILE A 95 -7.92 6.39 -23.46
N ALA A 96 -7.23 7.49 -23.72
CA ALA A 96 -6.90 8.48 -22.70
C ALA A 96 -8.19 9.09 -22.10
N GLU A 97 -9.15 9.46 -22.95
CA GLU A 97 -10.44 9.99 -22.49
C GLU A 97 -11.20 8.99 -21.61
N ARG A 98 -11.27 7.72 -22.04
CA ARG A 98 -11.95 6.67 -21.28
C ARG A 98 -11.32 6.48 -19.90
N ILE A 99 -10.00 6.48 -19.81
CA ILE A 99 -9.28 6.35 -18.53
C ILE A 99 -9.54 7.57 -17.64
N LEU A 100 -9.48 8.78 -18.18
CA LEU A 100 -9.73 10.01 -17.42
C LEU A 100 -11.15 10.06 -16.87
N ARG A 101 -12.16 9.70 -17.67
CA ARG A 101 -13.56 9.61 -17.21
C ARG A 101 -13.75 8.57 -16.10
N LEU A 102 -13.03 7.45 -16.15
CA LEU A 102 -13.06 6.44 -15.08
C LEU A 102 -12.48 6.99 -13.77
N LEU A 103 -11.33 7.67 -13.85
CA LEU A 103 -10.68 8.29 -12.69
C LEU A 103 -11.60 9.37 -12.08
N GLU A 104 -12.19 10.23 -12.91
CA GLU A 104 -13.16 11.23 -12.49
C GLU A 104 -14.38 10.60 -11.80
N GLY A 105 -14.94 9.54 -12.39
CA GLY A 105 -16.06 8.77 -11.81
C GLY A 105 -15.74 8.12 -10.45
N TRP A 106 -14.47 7.92 -10.13
CA TRP A 106 -14.01 7.45 -8.82
C TRP A 106 -13.70 8.57 -7.83
N GLY A 107 -13.94 9.83 -8.19
CA GLY A 107 -13.63 10.99 -7.35
C GLY A 107 -12.13 11.25 -7.22
N ILE A 108 -11.33 10.81 -8.19
CA ILE A 108 -9.88 11.02 -8.23
C ILE A 108 -9.59 12.36 -8.89
N LYS A 109 -8.76 13.18 -8.25
CA LYS A 109 -8.28 14.43 -8.83
C LYS A 109 -7.12 14.14 -9.78
N THR A 110 -7.33 14.35 -11.07
CA THR A 110 -6.30 14.13 -12.09
C THR A 110 -5.59 15.42 -12.47
N GLU A 111 -4.28 15.35 -12.68
CA GLU A 111 -3.51 16.40 -13.35
C GLU A 111 -2.85 15.81 -14.58
N ILE A 112 -3.03 16.45 -15.74
CA ILE A 112 -2.73 15.84 -17.04
C ILE A 112 -1.61 16.61 -17.72
N LYS A 113 -0.61 15.89 -18.24
CA LYS A 113 0.44 16.42 -19.09
C LYS A 113 0.50 15.63 -20.39
N ILE A 114 0.53 16.33 -21.52
CA ILE A 114 0.71 15.70 -22.83
C ILE A 114 2.16 15.88 -23.25
N SER A 115 2.85 14.77 -23.49
CA SER A 115 4.27 14.73 -23.82
C SER A 115 4.50 14.43 -25.30
N GLY A 116 5.59 14.99 -25.83
CA GLY A 116 5.98 14.83 -27.23
C GLY A 116 5.14 15.64 -28.22
N THR A 117 5.77 16.03 -29.33
CA THR A 117 5.18 16.90 -30.36
C THR A 117 3.91 16.32 -30.98
N MET A 118 3.94 15.04 -31.38
CA MET A 118 2.83 14.40 -32.07
C MET A 118 1.61 14.21 -31.16
N GLY A 119 1.81 13.75 -29.91
CA GLY A 119 0.73 13.61 -28.95
C GLY A 119 0.04 14.94 -28.65
N ARG A 120 0.82 16.03 -28.55
CA ARG A 120 0.27 17.37 -28.36
C ARG A 120 -0.56 17.86 -29.55
N MET A 121 -0.12 17.60 -30.77
CA MET A 121 -0.90 17.93 -31.98
C MET A 121 -2.21 17.15 -32.03
N ALA A 122 -2.19 15.86 -31.68
CA ALA A 122 -3.40 15.04 -31.60
C ALA A 122 -4.35 15.49 -30.48
N ALA A 123 -3.82 15.95 -29.34
CA ALA A 123 -4.64 16.51 -28.27
C ALA A 123 -5.33 17.80 -28.71
N LEU A 124 -4.59 18.71 -29.34
CA LEU A 124 -5.13 19.97 -29.86
C LEU A 124 -6.20 19.75 -30.93
N SER A 125 -6.01 18.78 -31.83
CA SER A 125 -7.00 18.47 -32.86
C SER A 125 -8.31 17.89 -32.31
N GLN A 126 -8.27 17.31 -31.10
CA GLN A 126 -9.45 16.84 -30.37
C GLN A 126 -10.00 17.84 -29.34
N GLY A 127 -9.51 19.08 -29.34
CA GLY A 127 -10.02 20.14 -28.45
C GLY A 127 -9.53 20.04 -27.00
N TRP A 128 -8.45 19.28 -26.73
CA TRP A 128 -7.83 19.28 -25.41
C TRP A 128 -6.92 20.51 -25.29
N GLU A 129 -7.17 21.35 -24.28
CA GLU A 129 -6.28 22.46 -23.95
C GLU A 129 -4.99 21.91 -23.34
N GLY A 130 -3.88 22.02 -24.06
CA GLY A 130 -2.57 21.57 -23.59
C GLY A 130 -1.93 22.56 -22.61
N ASP A 131 -1.38 22.04 -21.51
CA ASP A 131 -0.63 22.81 -20.51
C ASP A 131 0.70 23.37 -21.08
N GLY A 132 0.85 24.70 -21.12
CA GLY A 132 2.13 25.43 -21.27
C GLY A 132 2.82 25.40 -22.64
N LYS A 133 3.53 26.45 -23.05
CA LYS A 133 4.11 26.62 -24.41
C LYS A 133 5.31 25.69 -24.76
N GLU A 134 5.91 25.00 -23.78
CA GLU A 134 7.16 24.27 -23.98
C GLU A 134 6.97 22.77 -24.21
N PHE A 135 7.86 22.18 -25.00
CA PHE A 135 7.89 20.74 -25.27
C PHE A 135 8.55 20.01 -24.10
N SER A 136 7.87 19.02 -23.53
CA SER A 136 8.44 18.15 -22.50
C SER A 136 8.53 16.71 -22.97
N LEU A 137 9.67 16.07 -22.72
CA LEU A 137 9.81 14.62 -22.77
C LEU A 137 8.91 13.96 -21.70
N PRO A 138 8.50 12.70 -21.88
CA PRO A 138 7.70 11.99 -20.86
C PRO A 138 8.36 11.99 -19.48
N SER A 139 9.69 11.85 -19.42
CA SER A 139 10.46 11.91 -18.17
C SER A 139 10.35 13.28 -17.48
N GLN A 140 10.42 14.37 -18.25
CA GLN A 140 10.27 15.73 -17.73
C GLN A 140 8.84 15.98 -17.23
N ALA A 141 7.83 15.53 -17.99
CA ALA A 141 6.43 15.63 -17.58
C ALA A 141 6.15 14.83 -16.28
N LEU A 142 6.73 13.63 -16.15
CA LEU A 142 6.64 12.84 -14.92
C LEU A 142 7.33 13.53 -13.75
N GLU A 143 8.50 14.13 -13.96
CA GLU A 143 9.24 14.87 -12.93
C GLU A 143 8.46 16.10 -12.44
N GLU A 144 7.86 16.87 -13.37
CA GLU A 144 7.00 18.00 -13.06
C GLU A 144 5.78 17.59 -12.23
N LEU A 145 5.09 16.53 -12.63
CA LEU A 145 3.93 16.01 -11.90
C LEU A 145 4.34 15.49 -10.52
N SER A 146 5.49 14.80 -10.42
CA SER A 146 6.02 14.29 -9.15
C SER A 146 6.25 15.40 -8.12
N LYS A 147 6.72 16.59 -8.55
CA LYS A 147 6.92 17.76 -7.68
C LYS A 147 5.63 18.26 -7.02
N LYS A 148 4.46 17.94 -7.57
CA LYS A 148 3.14 18.28 -7.01
C LYS A 148 2.63 17.24 -6.00
N ASN A 149 3.46 16.25 -5.68
CA ASN A 149 3.24 15.20 -4.68
C ASN A 149 1.91 14.43 -4.89
N PRO A 150 1.66 13.89 -6.10
CA PRO A 150 0.50 13.02 -6.34
C PRO A 150 0.67 11.70 -5.59
N ASP A 151 -0.43 10.98 -5.38
CA ASP A 151 -0.42 9.65 -4.77
C ASP A 151 0.02 8.58 -5.79
N PHE A 152 -0.26 8.79 -7.08
CA PHE A 152 0.21 7.95 -8.18
C PHE A 152 0.60 8.77 -9.42
N LEU A 153 1.49 8.19 -10.24
CA LEU A 153 1.79 8.66 -11.58
C LEU A 153 1.39 7.57 -12.60
N LEU A 154 0.68 7.98 -13.64
CA LEU A 154 0.23 7.13 -14.73
C LEU A 154 0.87 7.61 -16.03
N LEU A 155 1.58 6.73 -16.74
CA LEU A 155 2.09 7.01 -18.07
C LEU A 155 1.29 6.21 -19.10
N LEU A 156 0.53 6.90 -19.94
CA LEU A 156 -0.25 6.33 -21.03
C LEU A 156 0.55 6.40 -22.33
N THR A 157 1.21 5.28 -22.67
CA THR A 157 1.92 5.14 -23.94
C THR A 157 1.08 4.31 -24.92
N GLY A 158 1.02 4.73 -26.18
CA GLY A 158 0.39 3.97 -27.26
C GLY A 158 1.23 2.80 -27.79
N CYS A 159 2.29 2.41 -27.09
CA CYS A 159 3.23 1.42 -27.57
C CYS A 159 2.57 0.04 -27.63
N LYS A 160 2.74 -0.66 -28.76
CA LYS A 160 2.57 -2.12 -28.78
C LYS A 160 3.63 -2.69 -27.85
N SER A 161 3.21 -3.50 -26.87
CA SER A 161 4.15 -4.36 -26.15
C SER A 161 4.84 -5.25 -27.19
N LEU A 162 6.17 -5.29 -27.17
CA LEU A 162 6.98 -6.21 -27.98
C LEU A 162 6.81 -7.68 -27.54
N GLU A 163 6.06 -7.95 -26.46
CA GLU A 163 5.89 -9.32 -25.92
C GLU A 163 4.85 -10.18 -26.66
N ASN A 164 4.24 -9.69 -27.74
CA ASN A 164 3.42 -10.50 -28.64
C ASN A 164 3.89 -10.34 -30.09
N GLY A 165 5.14 -10.74 -30.35
CA GLY A 165 5.72 -10.94 -31.68
C GLY A 165 6.23 -12.35 -31.83
#